data_AF-A0A7J0C2P1-F1
#
_entry.id   AF-A0A7J0C2P1-F1
#
_cell.length_a   1.000
_cell.length_b   1.000
_cell.length_c   1.000
_cell.angle_alpha   90.00
_cell.angle_beta   90.00
_cell.angle_gamma   90.00
#
_symmetry.space_group_name_H-M   'P 1'
#
loop_
_entity.id
_entity.type
_entity.pdbx_description
1 polymer ?
#
loop_
_entity_poly.entity_id
_entity_poly.type
_entity_poly.pdbx_seq_one_letter_code
_entity_poly.pdbx_strand_id
1 'polypeptide(L)'
;MSELRFVRLGFGEDSVEYQEAWQKQREVHAARFEDTVPDTCLLLEHPPVYTAGRRTAENERPLDGTPVIDVDRGGKITWHGPGQLVGYPIQKLPRPVDVVAHVRRLEDALIRTAAEFGVETSRVEGRSGVWVLGDPVEERAALGGLSLDFDPRLRDEEFDPRMNGPEYAPSNAGQRREDRKLAAIGIRVAKGVTMHGFALNVNPDNTWFDRIVPCGIRDAG
;
A
#
# COMPACT_ATOMS: atom_id res chain seq x y z
N MET A 1 18.10 10.19 16.03
CA MET A 1 17.38 9.57 14.90
C MET A 1 18.32 9.63 13.71
N SER A 2 18.70 8.53 13.07
CA SER A 2 19.52 8.63 11.85
C SER A 2 18.67 9.26 10.75
N GLU A 3 19.24 10.23 10.04
CA GLU A 3 18.63 10.87 8.89
C GLU A 3 18.27 9.83 7.83
N LEU A 4 17.03 9.88 7.32
CA LEU A 4 16.59 8.99 6.24
C LEU A 4 17.18 9.50 4.92
N ARG A 5 18.03 8.69 4.30
CA ARG A 5 18.63 9.00 3.01
C ARG A 5 17.68 8.61 1.88
N PHE A 6 17.38 9.53 0.97
CA PHE A 6 16.65 9.21 -0.26
C PHE A 6 17.63 9.00 -1.42
N VAL A 7 17.42 7.94 -2.20
CA VAL A 7 18.20 7.63 -3.40
C VAL A 7 17.25 7.43 -4.56
N ARG A 8 17.38 8.26 -5.60
CA ARG A 8 16.64 8.12 -6.86
C ARG A 8 17.44 7.20 -7.77
N LEU A 9 16.88 6.04 -8.13
CA LEU A 9 17.58 5.08 -8.99
C LEU A 9 17.27 5.30 -10.48
N GLY A 10 16.04 5.68 -10.82
CA GLY A 10 15.66 5.95 -12.21
C GLY A 10 14.15 6.09 -12.40
N PHE A 11 13.75 6.92 -13.35
CA PHE A 11 12.36 7.27 -13.67
C PHE A 11 12.18 7.31 -15.19
N GLY A 12 10.96 7.09 -15.69
CA GLY A 12 10.66 7.14 -17.13
C GLY A 12 11.58 6.24 -17.97
N GLU A 13 12.33 6.84 -18.92
CA GLU A 13 13.25 6.12 -19.81
C GLU A 13 14.39 5.41 -19.05
N ASP A 14 14.76 5.92 -17.87
CA ASP A 14 15.78 5.33 -16.99
C ASP A 14 15.16 4.38 -15.95
N SER A 15 13.92 3.88 -16.18
CA SER A 15 13.28 2.94 -15.27
C SER A 15 14.14 1.69 -15.03
N VAL A 16 14.06 1.15 -13.82
CA VAL A 16 14.97 0.09 -13.36
C VAL A 16 14.27 -1.26 -13.44
N GLU A 17 14.92 -2.26 -14.04
CA GLU A 17 14.39 -3.62 -14.09
C GLU A 17 14.11 -4.17 -12.68
N TYR A 18 12.99 -4.91 -12.53
CA TYR A 18 12.53 -5.35 -11.21
C TYR A 18 13.59 -6.17 -10.46
N GLN A 19 14.27 -7.07 -11.17
CA GLN A 19 15.30 -7.93 -10.58
C GLN A 19 16.54 -7.14 -10.14
N GLU A 20 16.94 -6.12 -10.91
CA GLU A 20 18.08 -5.26 -10.57
C GLU A 20 17.78 -4.42 -9.33
N ALA A 21 16.59 -3.81 -9.28
CA ALA A 21 16.14 -3.09 -8.09
C ALA A 21 16.02 -4.01 -6.87
N TRP A 22 15.57 -5.26 -7.04
CA TRP A 22 15.48 -6.21 -5.95
C TRP A 22 16.87 -6.64 -5.43
N GLN A 23 17.85 -6.81 -6.32
CA GLN A 23 19.25 -7.00 -5.91
C GLN A 23 19.77 -5.78 -5.16
N LYS A 24 19.46 -4.56 -5.63
CA LYS A 24 19.85 -3.33 -4.94
C LYS A 24 19.24 -3.22 -3.55
N GLN A 25 17.97 -3.62 -3.39
CA GLN A 25 17.34 -3.70 -2.08
C GLN A 25 18.09 -4.65 -1.14
N ARG A 26 18.54 -5.81 -1.63
CA ARG A 26 19.29 -6.78 -0.82
C ARG A 26 20.66 -6.25 -0.40
N GLU A 27 21.35 -5.55 -1.29
CA GLU A 27 22.63 -4.89 -1.01
C GLU A 27 22.47 -3.83 0.10
N VAL A 28 21.51 -2.93 -0.06
CA VAL A 28 21.23 -1.86 0.91
C VAL A 28 20.70 -2.43 2.23
N HIS A 29 19.90 -3.49 2.19
CA HIS A 29 19.43 -4.21 3.38
C HIS A 29 20.60 -4.80 4.18
N ALA A 30 21.54 -5.47 3.52
CA ALA A 30 22.72 -6.04 4.16
C ALA A 30 23.58 -4.94 4.78
N ALA A 31 23.88 -3.88 4.03
CA ALA A 31 24.63 -2.73 4.52
C ALA A 31 23.93 -2.05 5.71
N ARG A 32 22.60 -1.90 5.66
CA ARG A 32 21.83 -1.30 6.76
C ARG A 32 21.81 -2.20 7.98
N PHE A 33 21.69 -3.52 7.79
CA PHE A 33 21.76 -4.49 8.87
C PHE A 33 23.10 -4.38 9.63
N GLU A 34 24.20 -4.23 8.89
CA GLU A 34 25.56 -4.05 9.41
C GLU A 34 25.88 -2.62 9.90
N ASP A 35 24.90 -1.70 9.85
CA ASP A 35 25.07 -0.29 10.22
C ASP A 35 26.14 0.47 9.41
N THR A 36 26.49 0.00 8.20
CA THR A 36 27.46 0.67 7.31
C THR A 36 26.83 1.78 6.46
N VAL A 37 25.49 1.80 6.36
CA VAL A 37 24.70 2.88 5.75
C VAL A 37 23.57 3.31 6.68
N PRO A 38 23.08 4.57 6.58
CA PRO A 38 21.88 5.01 7.29
C PRO A 38 20.63 4.35 6.70
N ASP A 39 19.50 4.50 7.41
CA ASP A 39 18.17 4.19 6.85
C ASP A 39 18.04 4.85 5.47
N THR A 40 17.63 4.06 4.47
CA THR A 40 17.65 4.49 3.06
C THR A 40 16.31 4.18 2.39
N CYS A 41 15.73 5.15 1.69
CA CYS A 41 14.58 4.95 0.83
C CYS A 41 15.01 5.04 -0.64
N LEU A 42 14.88 3.93 -1.37
CA LEU A 42 15.09 3.90 -2.82
C LEU A 42 13.80 4.36 -3.51
N LEU A 43 13.89 5.29 -4.45
CA LEU A 43 12.77 5.79 -5.25
C LEU A 43 13.04 5.53 -6.73
N LEU A 44 12.09 4.93 -7.43
CA LEU A 44 12.25 4.52 -8.83
C LEU A 44 10.91 4.24 -9.52
N GLU A 45 10.97 4.03 -10.82
CA GLU A 45 9.94 3.36 -11.62
C GLU A 45 10.46 2.03 -12.14
N HIS A 46 9.54 1.10 -12.44
CA HIS A 46 9.83 -0.14 -13.13
C HIS A 46 9.28 -0.11 -14.56
N PRO A 47 9.88 -0.86 -15.49
CA PRO A 47 9.17 -1.37 -16.66
C PRO A 47 7.92 -2.18 -16.24
N PRO A 48 6.93 -2.36 -17.14
CA PRO A 48 5.71 -3.10 -16.82
C PRO A 48 6.01 -4.51 -16.28
N VAL A 49 5.59 -4.79 -15.05
CA VAL A 49 5.89 -6.05 -14.36
C VAL A 49 4.80 -6.41 -13.35
N TYR A 50 4.36 -7.67 -13.39
CA TYR A 50 3.51 -8.25 -12.33
C TYR A 50 4.36 -8.92 -11.27
N THR A 51 4.04 -8.69 -10.01
CA THR A 51 4.72 -9.34 -8.88
C THR A 51 3.70 -10.01 -7.95
N ALA A 52 3.95 -11.26 -7.59
CA ALA A 52 3.08 -12.06 -6.72
C ALA A 52 3.71 -12.18 -5.33
N GLY A 53 3.07 -11.55 -4.34
CA GLY A 53 3.45 -11.70 -2.93
C GLY A 53 3.03 -13.06 -2.36
N ARG A 54 3.45 -13.35 -1.12
CA ARG A 54 3.26 -14.66 -0.45
C ARG A 54 1.81 -15.15 -0.30
N ARG A 55 0.81 -14.28 -0.47
CA ARG A 55 -0.62 -14.63 -0.31
C ARG A 55 -1.37 -14.74 -1.64
N THR A 56 -0.66 -14.61 -2.76
CA THR A 56 -1.28 -14.65 -4.10
C THR A 56 -1.82 -16.03 -4.41
N ALA A 57 -3.08 -16.11 -4.80
CA ALA A 57 -3.69 -17.34 -5.30
C ALA A 57 -3.57 -17.42 -6.83
N GLU A 58 -3.61 -18.63 -7.38
CA GLU A 58 -3.38 -18.85 -8.83
C GLU A 58 -4.44 -18.16 -9.69
N ASN A 59 -5.69 -18.11 -9.23
CA ASN A 59 -6.80 -17.43 -9.90
C ASN A 59 -6.73 -15.90 -9.85
N GLU A 60 -5.74 -15.33 -9.15
CA GLU A 60 -5.49 -13.89 -9.11
C GLU A 60 -4.44 -13.45 -10.15
N ARG A 61 -3.72 -14.41 -10.76
CA ARG A 61 -2.70 -14.15 -11.79
C ARG A 61 -3.34 -13.85 -13.16
N PRO A 62 -2.61 -13.18 -14.07
CA PRO A 62 -3.07 -12.98 -15.44
C PRO A 62 -3.40 -14.30 -16.14
N LEU A 63 -4.59 -14.37 -16.76
CA LEU A 63 -5.05 -15.56 -17.48
C LEU A 63 -4.47 -15.67 -18.89
N ASP A 64 -3.88 -14.60 -19.40
CA ASP A 64 -3.30 -14.48 -20.74
C ASP A 64 -1.85 -15.01 -20.83
N GLY A 65 -1.30 -15.53 -19.73
CA GLY A 65 0.06 -16.06 -19.65
C GLY A 65 1.13 -14.98 -19.48
N THR A 66 0.76 -13.73 -19.20
CA THR A 66 1.74 -12.68 -18.91
C THR A 66 2.66 -13.10 -17.75
N PRO A 67 4.00 -12.97 -17.88
CA PRO A 67 4.92 -13.36 -16.83
C PRO A 67 4.68 -12.64 -15.50
N VAL A 68 4.80 -13.38 -14.40
CA VAL A 68 4.68 -12.87 -13.04
C VAL A 68 5.91 -13.28 -12.23
N ILE A 69 6.50 -12.33 -11.49
CA ILE A 69 7.64 -12.60 -10.62
C ILE A 69 7.13 -12.91 -9.20
N ASP A 70 7.42 -14.11 -8.69
CA ASP A 70 7.13 -14.46 -7.31
C ASP A 70 8.12 -13.81 -6.35
N VAL A 71 7.59 -13.15 -5.32
CA VAL A 71 8.36 -12.31 -4.40
C VAL A 71 7.97 -12.56 -2.94
N ASP A 72 8.90 -12.29 -2.03
CA ASP A 72 8.76 -12.61 -0.61
C ASP A 72 8.03 -11.54 0.24
N ARG A 73 7.55 -10.47 -0.39
CA ARG A 73 6.76 -9.43 0.29
C ARG A 73 5.41 -9.93 0.79
N GLY A 74 4.87 -9.21 1.77
CA GLY A 74 3.46 -9.32 2.12
C GLY A 74 2.55 -8.89 0.96
N GLY A 75 1.25 -9.15 1.11
CA GLY A 75 0.27 -8.87 0.07
C GLY A 75 0.10 -10.02 -0.94
N LYS A 76 -0.75 -9.75 -1.92
CA LYS A 76 -1.08 -10.61 -3.05
C LYS A 76 -0.38 -10.08 -4.31
N ILE A 77 -0.91 -10.41 -5.49
CA ILE A 77 -0.43 -9.87 -6.76
C ILE A 77 -0.64 -8.36 -6.86
N THR A 78 0.28 -7.70 -7.57
CA THR A 78 0.18 -6.30 -7.97
C THR A 78 0.93 -6.09 -9.29
N TRP A 79 0.81 -4.89 -9.84
CA TRP A 79 1.52 -4.45 -11.02
C TRP A 79 2.34 -3.20 -10.72
N HIS A 80 3.49 -3.11 -11.36
CA HIS A 80 4.33 -1.92 -11.42
C HIS A 80 4.62 -1.58 -12.88
N GLY A 81 4.81 -0.30 -13.17
CA GLY A 81 5.16 0.15 -14.50
C GLY A 81 5.37 1.66 -14.57
N PRO A 82 5.53 2.19 -15.79
CA PRO A 82 5.69 3.62 -16.03
C PRO A 82 4.56 4.43 -15.41
N GLY A 83 4.90 5.57 -14.80
CA GLY A 83 3.98 6.46 -14.10
C GLY A 83 3.57 6.01 -12.70
N GLN A 84 4.16 4.92 -12.18
CA GLN A 84 3.99 4.49 -10.80
C GLN A 84 5.27 4.72 -10.00
N LEU A 85 5.22 5.63 -9.03
CA LEU A 85 6.35 5.87 -8.12
C LEU A 85 6.47 4.72 -7.13
N VAL A 86 7.53 3.94 -7.26
CA VAL A 86 7.86 2.84 -6.33
C VAL A 86 8.89 3.33 -5.31
N GLY A 87 8.59 3.07 -4.05
CA GLY A 87 9.47 3.40 -2.93
C GLY A 87 9.83 2.15 -2.13
N TYR A 88 11.13 1.98 -1.85
CA TYR A 88 11.65 0.92 -0.98
C TYR A 88 12.36 1.51 0.24
N PRO A 89 11.61 1.80 1.33
CA PRO A 89 12.19 2.18 2.61
C PRO A 89 12.87 0.98 3.26
N ILE A 90 14.20 1.00 3.31
CA ILE A 90 15.07 0.00 3.94
C ILE A 90 15.58 0.60 5.24
N GLN A 91 14.88 0.26 6.33
CA GLN A 91 15.01 0.91 7.63
C GLN A 91 15.13 -0.14 8.73
N LYS A 92 15.95 0.14 9.74
CA LYS A 92 16.05 -0.72 10.93
C LYS A 92 14.92 -0.37 11.90
N LEU A 93 14.06 -1.34 12.21
CA LEU A 93 12.92 -1.14 13.10
C LEU A 93 13.32 -1.26 14.58
N PRO A 94 12.70 -0.47 15.46
CA PRO A 94 12.88 -0.63 16.90
C PRO A 94 12.39 -2.01 17.36
N ARG A 95 12.94 -2.50 18.48
CA ARG A 95 12.49 -3.74 19.11
C ARG A 95 11.52 -3.42 20.26
N PRO A 96 10.42 -4.18 20.44
CA PRO A 96 9.98 -5.28 19.59
C PRO A 96 9.50 -4.79 18.21
N VAL A 97 9.70 -5.62 17.18
CA VAL A 97 9.34 -5.26 15.80
C VAL A 97 7.82 -5.23 15.67
N ASP A 98 7.28 -4.08 15.32
CA ASP A 98 5.87 -3.91 14.93
C ASP A 98 5.75 -3.56 13.44
N VAL A 99 5.42 -4.58 12.66
CA VAL A 99 5.24 -4.47 11.20
C VAL A 99 3.99 -3.67 10.86
N VAL A 100 2.90 -3.83 11.64
CA VAL A 100 1.63 -3.15 11.38
C VAL A 100 1.78 -1.66 11.64
N ALA A 101 2.42 -1.27 12.74
CA ALA A 101 2.73 0.14 13.01
C ALA A 101 3.63 0.75 11.94
N HIS A 102 4.57 -0.03 11.37
CA HIS A 102 5.39 0.46 10.25
C HIS A 102 4.56 0.67 8.98
N VAL A 103 3.67 -0.27 8.62
CA VAL A 103 2.75 -0.08 7.49
C VAL A 103 1.89 1.16 7.68
N ARG A 104 1.33 1.37 8.88
CA ARG A 104 0.53 2.57 9.21
C ARG A 104 1.29 3.87 9.05
N ARG A 105 2.59 3.90 9.37
CA ARG A 105 3.47 5.06 9.14
C ARG A 105 3.67 5.32 7.66
N LEU A 106 3.80 4.29 6.83
CA LEU A 106 3.89 4.44 5.37
C LEU A 106 2.57 4.95 4.78
N GLU A 107 1.43 4.42 5.23
CA GLU A 107 0.11 4.94 4.86
C GLU A 107 -0.01 6.43 5.23
N ASP A 108 0.46 6.81 6.42
CA ASP A 108 0.39 8.21 6.87
C ASP A 108 1.22 9.15 5.98
N ALA A 109 2.45 8.74 5.66
CA ALA A 109 3.32 9.51 4.79
C ALA A 109 2.71 9.71 3.40
N LEU A 110 2.09 8.66 2.84
CA LEU A 110 1.45 8.70 1.54
C LEU A 110 0.15 9.53 1.54
N ILE A 111 -0.67 9.43 2.60
CA ILE A 111 -1.87 10.26 2.76
C ILE A 111 -1.49 11.75 2.82
N ARG A 112 -0.48 12.10 3.62
CA ARG A 112 0.01 13.49 3.70
C ARG A 112 0.54 13.97 2.36
N THR A 113 1.29 13.12 1.66
CA THR A 113 1.79 13.44 0.32
C THR A 113 0.64 13.70 -0.64
N ALA A 114 -0.39 12.85 -0.67
CA ALA A 114 -1.57 13.06 -1.51
C ALA A 114 -2.32 14.35 -1.19
N ALA A 115 -2.43 14.70 0.10
CA ALA A 115 -3.07 15.93 0.56
C ALA A 115 -2.33 17.20 0.08
N GLU A 116 -0.99 17.17 -0.03
CA GLU A 116 -0.21 18.28 -0.60
C GLU A 116 -0.57 18.57 -2.08
N PHE A 117 -1.08 17.57 -2.80
CA PHE A 117 -1.58 17.71 -4.16
C PHE A 117 -3.11 17.90 -4.23
N GLY A 118 -3.77 18.11 -3.08
CA GLY A 118 -5.23 18.31 -3.01
C GLY A 118 -6.05 17.04 -3.19
N VAL A 119 -5.44 15.86 -3.05
CA VAL A 119 -6.14 14.57 -3.16
C VAL A 119 -6.48 14.05 -1.78
N GLU A 120 -7.78 14.03 -1.46
CA GLU A 120 -8.28 13.47 -0.20
C GLU A 120 -8.21 11.93 -0.24
N THR A 121 -7.54 11.35 0.75
CA THR A 121 -7.35 9.90 0.85
C THR A 121 -7.48 9.41 2.28
N SER A 122 -7.79 8.12 2.44
CA SER A 122 -7.98 7.47 3.72
C SER A 122 -7.46 6.04 3.74
N ARG A 123 -7.57 5.42 4.92
CA ARG A 123 -7.33 3.98 5.15
C ARG A 123 -8.67 3.26 5.15
N VAL A 124 -8.72 2.08 4.55
CA VAL A 124 -9.89 1.19 4.60
C VAL A 124 -9.57 0.00 5.49
N GLU A 125 -10.44 -0.30 6.46
CA GLU A 125 -10.23 -1.39 7.41
C GLU A 125 -9.99 -2.73 6.68
N GLY A 126 -8.98 -3.48 7.12
CA GLY A 126 -8.59 -4.77 6.51
C GLY A 126 -7.91 -4.66 5.15
N ARG A 127 -7.77 -3.47 4.57
CA ARG A 127 -7.22 -3.24 3.22
C ARG A 127 -6.00 -2.32 3.25
N SER A 128 -4.82 -2.89 3.45
CA SER A 128 -3.57 -2.13 3.50
C SER A 128 -3.32 -1.31 2.23
N GLY A 129 -2.89 -0.06 2.41
CA GLY A 129 -2.67 0.90 1.34
C GLY A 129 -3.45 2.19 1.56
N VAL A 130 -3.39 3.08 0.57
CA VAL A 130 -4.05 4.38 0.59
C VAL A 130 -5.14 4.42 -0.47
N TRP A 131 -6.30 4.94 -0.11
CA TRP A 131 -7.53 4.86 -0.91
C TRP A 131 -8.19 6.23 -1.06
N VAL A 132 -8.71 6.50 -2.26
CA VAL A 132 -9.69 7.56 -2.48
C VAL A 132 -11.07 6.92 -2.29
N LEU A 133 -11.84 7.43 -1.33
CA LEU A 133 -13.16 6.88 -1.03
C LEU A 133 -14.13 7.20 -2.17
N GLY A 134 -15.02 6.26 -2.47
CA GLY A 134 -16.06 6.50 -3.47
C GLY A 134 -17.07 7.55 -3.00
N ASP A 135 -17.72 8.21 -3.97
CA ASP A 135 -18.78 9.17 -3.68
C ASP A 135 -19.93 8.48 -2.93
N PRO A 136 -20.64 9.18 -2.04
CA PRO A 136 -21.89 8.69 -1.49
C PRO A 136 -22.84 8.30 -2.64
N VAL A 137 -23.48 7.13 -2.53
CA VAL A 137 -24.59 6.81 -3.42
C VAL A 137 -25.79 7.62 -2.95
N GLU A 138 -26.54 8.25 -3.87
CA GLU A 138 -27.82 8.87 -3.50
C GLU A 138 -28.68 7.84 -2.77
N GLU A 139 -29.05 8.14 -1.52
CA GLU A 139 -29.96 7.29 -0.76
C GLU A 139 -31.28 7.19 -1.54
N ARG A 140 -31.59 5.99 -2.03
CA ARG A 140 -32.98 5.71 -2.41
C ARG A 140 -33.80 5.85 -1.15
N ALA A 141 -34.82 6.72 -1.19
CA ALA A 141 -35.74 6.95 -0.07
C ALA A 141 -36.12 5.61 0.56
N ALA A 142 -35.75 5.42 1.83
CA ALA A 142 -36.02 4.21 2.55
C ALA A 142 -37.54 3.96 2.56
N LEU A 143 -37.99 2.87 1.95
CA LEU A 143 -39.30 2.31 2.24
C LEU A 143 -39.24 1.89 3.71
N GLY A 144 -39.89 2.66 4.58
CA GLY A 144 -39.73 2.65 6.04
C GLY A 144 -39.38 1.29 6.65
N GLY A 145 -38.20 1.24 7.26
CA GLY A 145 -37.68 0.08 8.00
C GLY A 145 -36.85 0.53 9.21
N LEU A 146 -36.75 -0.33 10.22
CA LEU A 146 -36.05 -0.08 11.48
C LEU A 146 -34.56 0.25 11.26
N SER A 147 -34.09 1.38 11.79
CA SER A 147 -32.65 1.64 11.92
C SER A 147 -32.12 0.92 13.16
N LEU A 148 -31.11 0.07 12.98
CA LEU A 148 -30.37 -0.54 14.10
C LEU A 148 -28.99 0.08 14.16
N ASP A 149 -28.72 0.82 15.24
CA ASP A 149 -27.42 1.38 15.56
C ASP A 149 -26.63 0.36 16.40
N PHE A 150 -25.57 -0.20 15.82
CA PHE A 150 -24.73 -1.23 16.46
C PHE A 150 -23.39 -0.68 16.96
N ASP A 151 -23.25 0.64 17.17
CA ASP A 151 -22.04 1.18 17.79
C ASP A 151 -22.20 1.28 19.33
N PRO A 152 -21.64 0.32 20.10
CA PRO A 152 -21.70 0.36 21.56
C PRO A 152 -20.84 1.48 22.18
N ARG A 153 -20.00 2.17 21.39
CA ARG A 153 -19.08 3.21 21.88
C ARG A 153 -19.73 4.57 22.08
N LEU A 154 -20.91 4.79 21.52
CA LEU A 154 -21.63 6.08 21.61
C LEU A 154 -22.18 6.38 23.02
N ARG A 155 -22.02 5.47 24.01
CA ARG A 155 -22.61 5.59 25.35
C ARG A 155 -21.64 5.36 26.51
N ASP A 156 -20.34 5.26 26.26
CA ASP A 156 -19.35 4.95 27.30
C ASP A 156 -18.60 6.23 27.73
N GLU A 157 -18.91 6.72 28.94
CA GLU A 157 -18.34 7.97 29.50
C GLU A 157 -16.88 7.81 29.97
N GLU A 158 -16.34 6.58 30.05
CA GLU A 158 -14.93 6.32 30.40
C GLU A 158 -13.99 6.26 29.17
N PHE A 159 -14.52 6.45 27.96
CA PHE A 159 -13.75 6.33 26.72
C PHE A 159 -12.83 7.54 26.48
N ASP A 160 -11.50 7.34 26.52
CA ASP A 160 -10.49 8.35 26.15
C ASP A 160 -10.26 8.39 24.62
N PRO A 161 -10.66 9.47 23.91
CA PRO A 161 -10.53 9.56 22.45
C PRO A 161 -9.09 9.50 21.93
N ARG A 162 -8.09 9.70 22.79
CA ARG A 162 -6.65 9.63 22.44
C ARG A 162 -6.14 8.20 22.30
N MET A 163 -6.91 7.22 22.79
CA MET A 163 -6.63 5.79 22.64
C MET A 163 -7.15 5.23 21.31
N ASN A 164 -7.81 6.06 20.49
CA ASN A 164 -8.19 5.66 19.15
C ASN A 164 -6.96 5.31 18.31
N GLY A 165 -7.02 4.15 17.65
CA GLY A 165 -6.21 3.94 16.46
C GLY A 165 -6.53 5.00 15.39
N PRO A 166 -5.76 5.08 14.30
CA PRO A 166 -6.12 5.99 13.20
C PRO A 166 -7.56 5.72 12.75
N GLU A 167 -8.31 6.78 12.41
CA GLU A 167 -9.65 6.63 11.85
C GLU A 167 -9.59 5.77 10.58
N TYR A 168 -10.42 4.73 10.55
CA TYR A 168 -10.64 3.91 9.36
C TYR A 168 -12.00 4.27 8.79
N ALA A 169 -12.09 4.39 7.47
CA ALA A 169 -13.39 4.28 6.84
C ALA A 169 -13.88 2.83 7.01
N PRO A 170 -15.13 2.60 7.49
CA PRO A 170 -15.71 1.27 7.53
C PRO A 170 -15.77 0.69 6.10
N SER A 171 -15.72 -0.64 5.98
CA SER A 171 -15.89 -1.30 4.68
C SER A 171 -17.22 -0.89 4.04
N ASN A 172 -17.14 -0.22 2.89
CA ASN A 172 -18.20 0.53 2.22
C ASN A 172 -19.25 -0.32 1.45
N ALA A 173 -19.42 -1.60 1.79
CA ALA A 173 -20.32 -2.50 1.04
C ALA A 173 -21.76 -1.95 1.01
N GLY A 174 -22.15 -1.36 -0.13
CA GLY A 174 -23.50 -0.84 -0.39
C GLY A 174 -23.78 0.63 -0.01
N GLN A 175 -22.80 1.39 0.51
CA GLN A 175 -23.03 2.78 0.99
C GLN A 175 -22.37 3.86 0.12
N ARG A 176 -21.29 3.51 -0.61
CA ARG A 176 -20.53 4.42 -1.47
C ARG A 176 -20.26 3.76 -2.80
N ARG A 177 -19.94 4.56 -3.83
CA ARG A 177 -19.29 4.05 -5.05
C ARG A 177 -17.98 3.35 -4.67
N GLU A 178 -17.41 2.61 -5.61
CA GLU A 178 -16.21 1.81 -5.35
C GLU A 178 -15.03 2.69 -4.90
N ASP A 179 -14.35 2.25 -3.84
CA ASP A 179 -13.15 2.88 -3.33
C ASP A 179 -11.99 2.59 -4.28
N ARG A 180 -11.23 3.62 -4.65
CA ARG A 180 -10.14 3.51 -5.62
C ARG A 180 -8.80 3.49 -4.89
N LYS A 181 -7.97 2.49 -5.15
CA LYS A 181 -6.68 2.36 -4.49
C LYS A 181 -5.64 3.29 -5.12
N LEU A 182 -5.17 4.29 -4.38
CA LEU A 182 -4.13 5.21 -4.84
C LEU A 182 -2.72 4.63 -4.65
N ALA A 183 -2.48 3.93 -3.54
CA ALA A 183 -1.18 3.35 -3.26
C ALA A 183 -1.27 1.94 -2.66
N ALA A 184 -0.45 1.03 -3.20
CA ALA A 184 -0.25 -0.30 -2.65
C ALA A 184 0.94 -0.30 -1.67
N ILE A 185 0.82 -1.06 -0.59
CA ILE A 185 1.90 -1.25 0.39
C ILE A 185 2.07 -2.74 0.63
N GLY A 186 3.31 -3.21 0.51
CA GLY A 186 3.70 -4.58 0.75
C GLY A 186 5.15 -4.63 1.19
N ILE A 187 5.38 -4.86 2.47
CA ILE A 187 6.73 -4.93 3.04
C ILE A 187 7.10 -6.35 3.45
N ARG A 188 8.40 -6.56 3.64
CA ARG A 188 8.98 -7.69 4.39
C ARG A 188 9.90 -7.13 5.45
N VAL A 189 9.98 -7.79 6.62
CA VAL A 189 11.02 -7.52 7.61
C VAL A 189 11.86 -8.76 7.77
N ALA A 190 13.18 -8.59 7.67
CA ALA A 190 14.16 -9.65 7.88
C ALA A 190 15.30 -9.08 8.72
N LYS A 191 15.70 -9.81 9.78
CA LYS A 191 16.73 -9.39 10.74
C LYS A 191 16.50 -7.98 11.32
N GLY A 192 15.24 -7.58 11.51
CA GLY A 192 14.85 -6.27 12.03
C GLY A 192 14.97 -5.11 11.03
N VAL A 193 15.29 -5.36 9.76
CA VAL A 193 15.38 -4.35 8.70
C VAL A 193 14.31 -4.61 7.64
N THR A 194 13.66 -3.56 7.15
CA THR A 194 12.59 -3.61 6.14
C THR A 194 13.14 -3.84 4.73
N MET A 195 12.31 -4.43 3.87
CA MET A 195 12.48 -4.57 2.42
C MET A 195 11.13 -4.39 1.74
N HIS A 196 11.15 -4.19 0.41
CA HIS A 196 10.02 -3.74 -0.39
C HIS A 196 9.50 -2.40 0.15
N GLY A 197 8.21 -2.11 0.01
CA GLY A 197 7.71 -0.80 0.40
C GLY A 197 6.34 -0.50 -0.17
N PHE A 198 6.26 0.57 -0.94
CA PHE A 198 5.02 1.09 -1.49
C PHE A 198 5.13 1.34 -2.99
N ALA A 199 3.98 1.44 -3.62
CA ALA A 199 3.81 1.83 -5.01
C ALA A 199 2.66 2.84 -5.08
N LEU A 200 2.96 4.08 -5.46
CA LEU A 200 2.02 5.19 -5.58
C LEU A 200 1.70 5.42 -7.06
N ASN A 201 0.42 5.33 -7.42
CA ASN A 201 -0.04 5.60 -8.78
C ASN A 201 -0.04 7.12 -9.00
N VAL A 202 0.93 7.63 -9.78
CA VAL A 202 1.04 9.06 -10.13
C VAL A 202 0.29 9.34 -11.43
N ASN A 203 0.68 8.64 -12.50
CA ASN A 203 0.04 8.70 -13.81
C ASN A 203 0.21 7.38 -14.61
N PRO A 204 0.05 6.18 -13.99
CA PRO A 204 0.20 4.93 -14.73
C PRO A 204 -0.98 4.67 -15.67
N ASP A 205 -0.76 3.80 -16.64
CA ASP A 205 -1.85 3.15 -17.37
C ASP A 205 -2.52 2.12 -16.44
N ASN A 206 -3.71 2.45 -15.93
CA ASN A 206 -4.42 1.57 -14.99
C ASN A 206 -5.02 0.32 -15.67
N THR A 207 -5.08 0.23 -17.00
CA THR A 207 -5.62 -0.95 -17.70
C THR A 207 -4.81 -2.23 -17.46
N TRP A 208 -3.58 -2.09 -16.93
CA TRP A 208 -2.79 -3.22 -16.46
C TRP A 208 -3.37 -3.90 -15.21
N PHE A 209 -4.13 -3.18 -14.38
CA PHE A 209 -4.80 -3.77 -13.22
C PHE A 209 -6.00 -4.64 -13.64
N ASP A 210 -6.63 -4.38 -14.79
CA ASP A 210 -7.77 -5.15 -15.31
C ASP A 210 -7.44 -6.61 -15.64
N ARG A 211 -6.15 -6.93 -15.81
CA ARG A 211 -5.67 -8.28 -16.15
C ARG A 211 -5.44 -9.16 -14.92
N ILE A 212 -5.51 -8.59 -13.72
CA ILE A 212 -5.32 -9.30 -12.46
C ILE A 212 -6.53 -9.12 -11.55
N VAL A 213 -6.61 -9.89 -10.48
CA VAL A 213 -7.54 -9.61 -9.38
C VAL A 213 -6.74 -8.98 -8.25
N PRO A 214 -6.51 -7.64 -8.27
CA PRO A 214 -5.59 -7.00 -7.35
C PRO A 214 -6.09 -7.15 -5.91
N CYS A 215 -5.22 -7.63 -5.03
CA CYS A 215 -5.54 -7.80 -3.61
C CYS A 215 -6.77 -8.70 -3.30
N GLY A 216 -7.26 -9.51 -4.24
CA GLY A 216 -8.45 -10.35 -4.04
C GLY A 216 -9.79 -9.60 -4.11
N ILE A 217 -9.78 -8.38 -4.64
CA ILE A 217 -10.98 -7.53 -4.81
C ILE A 217 -11.20 -7.43 -6.32
N ARG A 218 -12.39 -7.81 -6.80
CA ARG A 218 -12.73 -7.78 -8.22
C ARG A 218 -12.98 -6.37 -8.75
N ASP A 219 -13.10 -5.39 -7.85
CA ASP A 219 -13.69 -4.08 -8.12
C ASP A 219 -12.73 -2.93 -7.71
N ALA A 220 -11.42 -3.03 -8.02
CA ALA A 220 -10.41 -2.05 -7.59
C ALA A 220 -9.35 -1.69 -8.67
N GLY A 221 -9.77 -1.62 -9.93
CA GLY A 221 -8.99 -1.10 -11.06
C GLY A 221 -9.32 0.36 -11.35
#